data_AF-A0A946M8M4-F1
#
_entry.id   AF-A0A946M8M4-F1
#
_cell.length_a   1.000
_cell.length_b   1.000
_cell.length_c   1.000
_cell.angle_alpha   90.00
_cell.angle_beta   90.00
_cell.angle_gamma   90.00
#
_symmetry.space_group_name_H-M   'P 1'
#
loop_
_entity.id
_entity.type
_entity.pdbx_description
1 polymer ?
#
loop_
_entity_poly.entity_id
_entity_poly.type
_entity_poly.pdbx_seq_one_letter_code
_entity_poly.pdbx_strand_id
1 'polypeptide(L)'
;MIKNISHIYLHLILTNPKRVLLVMLIVLMGMLSFSTNFKLDASADSLILENDADLLTYRDIAERYSTQEFIVMTYTPREGQIFNEHNLLLIKNLKEKLLSVKNVSSVISIIDVPLVESSGTPLIEMAKNVPTIFSNGIDIIKAKNEILTSPIYRDLIISNDG
;
A
#
# COMPACT_ATOMS: atom_id res chain seq x y z
N MET A 1 34.93 -31.58 -42.69
CA MET A 1 33.54 -31.34 -42.22
C MET A 1 33.30 -29.87 -41.88
N ILE A 2 34.05 -29.28 -40.94
CA ILE A 2 33.90 -27.87 -40.53
C ILE A 2 34.09 -26.86 -41.68
N LYS A 3 35.09 -27.09 -42.56
CA LYS A 3 35.34 -26.23 -43.74
C LYS A 3 34.17 -26.22 -44.72
N ASN A 4 33.53 -27.37 -44.97
CA ASN A 4 32.40 -27.48 -45.89
C ASN A 4 31.17 -26.75 -45.32
N ILE A 5 30.91 -26.87 -44.02
CA ILE A 5 29.82 -26.16 -43.33
C ILE A 5 30.04 -24.64 -43.41
N SER A 6 31.27 -24.18 -43.19
CA SER A 6 31.64 -22.76 -43.30
C SER A 6 31.48 -22.23 -44.73
N HIS A 7 31.91 -22.99 -45.74
CA HIS A 7 31.72 -22.60 -47.15
C HIS A 7 30.25 -22.51 -47.54
N ILE A 8 29.41 -23.46 -47.08
CA ILE A 8 27.96 -23.43 -47.34
C ILE A 8 27.31 -22.23 -46.65
N TYR A 9 27.67 -21.94 -45.39
CA TYR A 9 27.18 -20.78 -44.64
C TYR A 9 27.56 -19.45 -45.31
N LEU A 10 28.85 -19.28 -45.65
CA LEU A 10 29.35 -18.10 -46.34
C LEU A 10 28.68 -17.92 -47.70
N HIS A 11 28.53 -18.99 -48.47
CA HIS A 11 27.85 -18.94 -49.75
C HIS A 11 26.37 -18.57 -49.61
N LEU A 12 25.65 -19.15 -48.64
CA LEU A 12 24.25 -18.82 -48.37
C LEU A 12 24.06 -17.34 -48.01
N ILE A 13 24.96 -16.79 -47.18
CA ILE A 13 24.86 -15.41 -46.69
C ILE A 13 25.34 -14.38 -47.70
N LEU A 14 26.49 -14.61 -48.34
CA LEU A 14 27.15 -13.63 -49.23
C LEU A 14 26.56 -13.59 -50.63
N THR A 15 25.93 -14.68 -51.11
CA THR A 15 25.40 -14.73 -52.48
C THR A 15 24.13 -13.90 -52.64
N ASN A 16 23.31 -13.74 -51.60
CA ASN A 16 22.06 -12.97 -51.65
C ASN A 16 21.80 -12.17 -50.35
N PRO A 17 22.64 -11.18 -50.01
CA PRO A 17 22.57 -10.47 -48.72
C PRO A 17 21.23 -9.76 -48.49
N LYS A 18 20.59 -9.25 -49.55
CA LYS A 18 19.26 -8.60 -49.45
C LYS A 18 18.17 -9.54 -48.95
N ARG A 19 18.19 -10.81 -49.38
CA ARG A 19 17.21 -11.82 -48.94
C ARG A 19 17.43 -12.20 -47.48
N VAL A 20 18.70 -12.36 -47.08
CA VAL A 20 19.07 -12.65 -45.69
C VAL A 20 18.66 -11.52 -44.76
N LEU A 21 18.90 -10.26 -45.17
CA LEU A 21 18.48 -9.09 -44.41
C LEU A 21 16.96 -8.99 -44.28
N LEU A 22 16.22 -9.31 -45.35
CA LEU A 22 14.76 -9.37 -45.32
C LEU A 22 14.24 -10.45 -44.36
N VAL A 23 14.84 -11.64 -44.35
CA VAL A 23 14.48 -12.70 -43.39
C VAL A 23 14.80 -12.29 -41.96
N MET A 24 15.97 -11.69 -41.70
CA MET A 24 16.33 -11.15 -40.38
C MET A 24 15.37 -10.06 -39.93
N LEU A 25 14.94 -9.17 -40.84
CA LEU A 25 13.95 -8.14 -40.55
C LEU A 25 12.60 -8.75 -40.16
N ILE A 26 12.15 -9.80 -40.85
CA ILE A 26 10.91 -10.52 -40.52
C ILE A 26 11.01 -11.15 -39.12
N VAL A 27 12.13 -11.81 -38.80
CA VAL A 27 12.36 -12.39 -37.46
C VAL A 27 12.35 -11.29 -36.39
N LEU A 28 13.01 -10.16 -36.65
CA LEU A 28 13.07 -9.03 -35.73
C LEU A 28 11.70 -8.39 -35.53
N MET A 29 10.90 -8.21 -36.58
CA MET A 29 9.50 -7.77 -36.48
C MET A 29 8.65 -8.75 -35.67
N GLY A 30 8.86 -10.06 -35.86
CA GLY A 30 8.24 -11.10 -35.06
C GLY A 30 8.57 -10.96 -33.58
N MET A 31 9.85 -10.79 -33.22
CA MET A 31 10.29 -10.56 -31.84
C MET A 31 9.76 -9.24 -31.26
N LEU A 32 9.76 -8.16 -32.05
CA LEU A 32 9.22 -6.86 -31.64
C LEU A 32 7.73 -6.93 -31.31
N SER A 33 6.97 -7.78 -32.01
CA SER A 33 5.55 -8.01 -31.69
C SER A 33 5.32 -8.56 -30.28
N PHE A 34 6.33 -9.21 -29.66
CA PHE A 34 6.26 -9.70 -28.28
C PHE A 34 6.79 -8.71 -27.24
N SER A 35 7.40 -7.59 -27.68
CA SER A 35 7.99 -6.58 -26.79
C SER A 35 6.96 -5.97 -25.83
N THR A 36 5.71 -5.83 -26.28
CA THR A 36 4.60 -5.31 -25.45
C THR A 36 4.27 -6.17 -24.24
N ASN A 37 4.70 -7.44 -24.23
CA ASN A 37 4.42 -8.40 -23.16
C ASN A 37 5.57 -8.48 -22.14
N PHE A 38 6.62 -7.68 -22.31
CA PHE A 38 7.73 -7.62 -21.39
C PHE A 38 7.29 -7.02 -20.05
N LYS A 39 7.47 -7.77 -18.96
CA LYS A 39 7.25 -7.32 -17.59
C LYS A 39 8.59 -7.27 -16.88
N LEU A 40 8.89 -6.14 -16.26
CA LEU A 40 10.07 -5.97 -15.42
C LEU A 40 9.60 -5.88 -13.97
N ASP A 41 9.84 -6.94 -13.20
CA ASP A 41 9.59 -6.95 -11.76
C ASP A 41 10.87 -6.56 -11.03
N ALA A 42 10.90 -5.31 -10.55
CA ALA A 42 12.01 -4.75 -9.80
C ALA A 42 11.77 -4.76 -8.28
N SER A 43 10.78 -5.54 -7.81
CA SER A 43 10.57 -5.74 -6.38
C SER A 43 11.75 -6.47 -5.76
N ALA A 44 12.02 -6.23 -4.47
CA ALA A 44 13.03 -6.99 -3.74
C ALA A 44 12.68 -8.50 -3.69
N ASP A 45 11.38 -8.84 -3.73
CA ASP A 45 10.88 -10.20 -3.73
C ASP A 45 11.31 -11.00 -4.97
N SER A 46 11.52 -10.34 -6.11
CA SER A 46 12.00 -10.99 -7.33
C SER A 46 13.48 -11.41 -7.26
N LEU A 47 14.23 -10.91 -6.27
CA LEU A 47 15.61 -11.30 -5.99
C LEU A 47 15.71 -12.53 -5.09
N ILE A 48 14.60 -12.97 -4.50
CA ILE A 48 14.54 -14.15 -3.62
C ILE A 48 14.29 -15.39 -4.47
N LEU A 49 14.91 -16.51 -4.10
CA LEU A 49 14.68 -17.78 -4.76
C LEU A 49 13.23 -18.23 -4.57
N GLU A 50 12.52 -18.55 -5.65
CA GLU A 50 11.10 -18.93 -5.59
C GLU A 50 10.82 -20.16 -4.70
N ASN A 51 11.80 -21.08 -4.61
CA ASN A 51 11.72 -22.31 -3.82
C ASN A 51 12.39 -22.20 -2.44
N ASP A 52 12.62 -20.98 -1.94
CA ASP A 52 13.12 -20.77 -0.59
C ASP A 52 12.08 -21.20 0.47
N ALA A 53 12.51 -21.96 1.48
CA ALA A 53 11.61 -22.51 2.50
C ALA A 53 10.98 -21.43 3.40
N ASP A 54 11.72 -20.36 3.68
CA ASP A 54 11.24 -19.24 4.50
C ASP A 54 10.22 -18.42 3.70
N LEU A 55 10.46 -18.20 2.41
CA LEU A 55 9.51 -17.53 1.51
C LEU A 55 8.18 -18.28 1.39
N LEU A 56 8.23 -19.62 1.28
CA LEU A 56 7.02 -20.46 1.24
C LEU A 56 6.24 -20.37 2.55
N THR A 57 6.94 -20.42 3.69
CA THR A 57 6.32 -20.28 5.01
C THR A 57 5.68 -18.90 5.19
N TYR A 58 6.39 -17.84 4.79
CA TYR A 58 5.87 -16.47 4.82
C TYR A 58 4.59 -16.33 4.00
N ARG A 59 4.58 -16.85 2.76
CA ARG A 59 3.40 -16.80 1.88
C ARG A 59 2.20 -17.57 2.45
N ASP A 60 2.42 -18.75 3.02
CA ASP A 60 1.37 -19.56 3.64
C ASP A 60 0.79 -18.90 4.91
N ILE A 61 1.62 -18.17 5.67
CA ILE A 61 1.14 -17.35 6.80
C ILE A 61 0.37 -16.13 6.28
N ALA A 62 0.92 -15.40 5.30
CA ALA A 62 0.31 -14.19 4.75
C ALA A 62 -1.04 -14.49 4.07
N GLU A 63 -1.16 -15.61 3.37
CA GLU A 63 -2.42 -16.06 2.75
C GLU A 63 -3.47 -16.43 3.81
N ARG A 64 -3.06 -17.14 4.87
CA ARG A 64 -3.99 -17.55 5.95
C ARG A 64 -4.48 -16.39 6.81
N TYR A 65 -3.62 -15.43 7.10
CA TYR A 65 -3.94 -14.34 8.03
C TYR A 65 -4.23 -13.00 7.34
N SER A 66 -4.11 -12.92 6.01
CA SER A 66 -4.36 -11.73 5.18
C SER A 66 -3.77 -10.46 5.77
N THR A 67 -2.51 -10.17 5.44
CA THR A 67 -1.88 -8.91 5.84
C THR A 67 -2.40 -7.77 4.98
N GLN A 68 -3.07 -6.79 5.58
CA GLN A 68 -3.39 -5.54 4.89
C GLN A 68 -2.14 -4.67 4.82
N GLU A 69 -1.74 -4.29 3.60
CA GLU A 69 -0.76 -3.23 3.42
C GLU A 69 -1.36 -1.91 3.92
N PHE A 70 -0.64 -1.19 4.77
CA PHE A 70 -1.09 0.08 5.33
C PHE A 70 0.01 1.13 5.26
N ILE A 71 -0.42 2.39 5.28
CA ILE A 71 0.47 3.55 5.35
C ILE A 71 0.18 4.27 6.65
N VAL A 72 1.25 4.60 7.39
CA VAL A 72 1.15 5.46 8.58
C VAL A 72 1.37 6.91 8.15
N MET A 73 0.41 7.77 8.47
CA MET A 73 0.50 9.21 8.22
C MET A 73 0.44 9.95 9.55
N THR A 74 1.45 10.77 9.81
CA THR A 74 1.49 11.65 10.98
C THR A 74 1.03 13.05 10.61
N TYR A 75 0.23 13.68 11.47
CA TYR A 75 -0.21 15.05 11.30
C TYR A 75 0.14 15.88 12.53
N THR A 76 0.89 16.97 12.31
CA THR A 76 1.21 17.95 13.35
C THR A 76 0.49 19.27 13.01
N PRO A 77 -0.40 19.76 13.87
CA PRO A 77 -1.06 21.05 13.66
C PRO A 77 -0.04 22.20 13.57
N ARG A 78 -0.25 23.12 12.61
CA ARG A 78 0.58 24.34 12.52
C ARG A 78 0.16 25.40 13.55
N GLU A 79 -1.11 25.41 13.92
CA GLU A 79 -1.69 26.36 14.85
C GLU A 79 -2.63 25.65 15.84
N GLY A 80 -2.50 26.00 17.11
CA GLY A 80 -3.31 25.45 18.19
C GLY A 80 -3.06 23.98 18.48
N GLN A 81 -4.01 23.34 19.15
CA GLN A 81 -3.92 21.93 19.55
C GLN A 81 -4.66 21.03 18.55
N ILE A 82 -4.30 19.74 18.51
CA ILE A 82 -4.93 18.75 17.62
C ILE A 82 -6.46 18.64 17.83
N PHE A 83 -6.93 18.84 19.07
CA PHE A 83 -8.34 18.77 19.45
C PHE A 83 -9.16 20.04 19.14
N ASN A 84 -8.55 21.06 18.55
CA ASN A 84 -9.30 22.23 18.09
C ASN A 84 -10.26 21.82 16.96
N GLU A 85 -11.46 22.40 16.97
CA GLU A 85 -12.52 22.09 15.99
C GLU A 85 -12.02 22.15 14.53
N HIS A 86 -11.26 23.20 14.20
CA HIS A 86 -10.67 23.35 12.87
C HIS A 86 -9.77 22.16 12.48
N ASN A 87 -8.92 21.68 13.39
CA ASN A 87 -7.98 20.59 13.12
C ASN A 87 -8.70 19.24 13.04
N LEU A 88 -9.68 19.00 13.91
CA LEU A 88 -10.54 17.81 13.86
C LEU A 88 -11.33 17.74 12.55
N LEU A 89 -11.91 18.86 12.10
CA LEU A 89 -12.62 18.95 10.82
C LEU A 89 -11.68 18.74 9.62
N LEU A 90 -10.46 19.26 9.68
CA LEU A 90 -9.44 19.02 8.65
C LEU A 90 -9.13 17.53 8.52
N ILE A 91 -8.92 16.83 9.64
CA ILE A 91 -8.66 15.38 9.65
C ILE A 91 -9.85 14.61 9.10
N LYS A 92 -11.07 14.99 9.49
CA LYS A 92 -12.31 14.39 8.94
C LYS A 92 -12.38 14.54 7.42
N ASN A 93 -12.15 15.74 6.91
CA ASN A 93 -12.17 16.01 5.47
C ASN A 93 -11.05 15.25 4.73
N LEU A 94 -9.87 15.15 5.33
CA LEU A 94 -8.76 14.37 4.77
C LEU A 94 -9.12 12.89 4.70
N LYS A 95 -9.70 12.33 5.76
CA LYS A 95 -10.18 10.96 5.81
C LYS A 95 -11.20 10.69 4.69
N GLU A 96 -12.19 11.54 4.51
CA GLU A 96 -13.20 11.39 3.44
C GLU A 96 -12.56 11.44 2.05
N LYS A 97 -11.59 12.33 1.83
CA LYS A 97 -10.83 12.38 0.56
C LYS A 97 -10.02 11.11 0.32
N LEU A 98 -9.36 10.59 1.35
CA LEU A 98 -8.58 9.35 1.24
C LEU A 98 -9.48 8.15 0.94
N LEU A 99 -10.64 8.05 1.59
CA LEU A 99 -11.65 7.01 1.31
C LEU A 99 -12.22 7.10 -0.11
N SER A 100 -12.18 8.26 -0.76
CA SER A 100 -12.63 8.40 -2.16
C SER A 100 -11.65 7.82 -3.19
N VAL A 101 -10.43 7.47 -2.77
CA VAL A 101 -9.42 6.87 -3.64
C VAL A 101 -9.77 5.40 -3.89
N LYS A 102 -9.84 5.01 -5.16
CA LYS A 102 -10.34 3.69 -5.66
C LYS A 102 -9.79 2.46 -4.93
N ASN A 103 -8.56 2.52 -4.41
CA ASN A 103 -7.85 1.39 -3.82
C ASN A 103 -7.69 1.50 -2.29
N VAL A 104 -8.31 2.49 -1.65
CA VAL A 104 -8.28 2.65 -0.20
C VAL A 104 -9.50 1.96 0.40
N SER A 105 -9.27 0.88 1.15
CA SER A 105 -10.35 0.10 1.79
C SER A 105 -10.83 0.73 3.10
N SER A 106 -9.94 1.35 3.87
CA SER A 106 -10.25 1.96 5.15
C SER A 106 -9.25 3.06 5.50
N VAL A 107 -9.70 4.00 6.34
CA VAL A 107 -8.86 5.05 6.93
C VAL A 107 -9.27 5.19 8.38
N ILE A 108 -8.32 4.96 9.28
CA ILE A 108 -8.48 5.08 10.72
C ILE A 108 -7.64 6.27 11.18
N SER A 109 -8.22 7.13 12.02
CA SER A 109 -7.57 8.32 12.53
C SER A 109 -8.00 8.63 13.96
N ILE A 110 -7.41 9.66 14.58
CA ILE A 110 -7.70 10.05 15.96
C ILE A 110 -9.19 10.34 16.23
N ILE A 111 -9.95 10.73 15.21
CA ILE A 111 -11.39 11.04 15.34
C ILE A 111 -12.27 9.79 15.40
N ASP A 112 -11.71 8.62 15.07
CA ASP A 112 -12.39 7.32 15.07
C ASP A 112 -12.16 6.55 16.38
N VAL A 113 -11.39 7.13 17.29
CA VAL A 113 -11.03 6.51 18.56
C VAL A 113 -12.27 6.39 19.46
N PRO A 114 -12.53 5.20 20.03
CA PRO A 114 -13.60 5.02 21.00
C PRO A 114 -13.36 5.86 22.26
N LEU A 115 -14.40 6.51 22.76
CA LEU A 115 -14.39 7.24 24.03
C LEU A 115 -15.06 6.39 25.11
N VAL A 116 -14.26 5.63 25.86
CA VAL A 116 -14.75 4.64 26.83
C VAL A 116 -15.15 5.30 28.15
N GLU A 117 -14.34 6.24 28.64
CA GLU A 117 -14.60 6.88 29.94
C GLU A 117 -15.35 8.21 29.79
N SER A 118 -14.96 9.03 28.82
CA SER A 118 -15.46 10.40 28.66
C SER A 118 -16.87 10.48 28.08
N SER A 119 -17.35 9.44 27.40
CA SER A 119 -18.68 9.43 26.77
C SER A 119 -19.82 9.22 27.75
N GLY A 120 -19.54 8.71 28.96
CA GLY A 120 -20.57 8.37 29.96
C GLY A 120 -21.55 7.27 29.52
N THR A 121 -21.30 6.61 28.39
CA THR A 121 -22.18 5.55 27.86
C THR A 121 -21.81 4.22 28.53
N PRO A 122 -22.78 3.43 29.03
CA PRO A 122 -22.47 2.11 29.57
C PRO A 122 -21.83 1.20 28.51
N LEU A 123 -20.84 0.37 28.91
CA LEU A 123 -20.15 -0.56 27.99
C LEU A 123 -21.12 -1.47 27.21
N ILE A 124 -22.24 -1.85 27.83
CA ILE A 124 -23.26 -2.70 27.19
C ILE A 124 -23.95 -1.99 26.01
N GLU A 125 -24.09 -0.66 26.08
CA GLU A 125 -24.69 0.16 25.03
C GLU A 125 -23.67 0.49 23.93
N MET A 126 -22.39 0.64 24.30
CA MET A 126 -21.29 0.85 23.36
C MET A 126 -21.13 -0.31 22.36
N ALA A 127 -21.50 -1.53 22.75
CA ALA A 127 -21.50 -2.68 21.84
C ALA A 127 -22.41 -2.48 20.62
N LYS A 128 -23.40 -1.57 20.70
CA LYS A 128 -24.28 -1.21 19.58
C LYS A 128 -23.80 0.02 18.83
N ASN A 129 -23.29 1.03 19.54
CA ASN A 129 -22.81 2.25 18.94
C ASN A 129 -21.64 2.82 19.76
N VAL A 130 -20.46 2.80 19.16
CA VAL A 130 -19.22 3.23 19.81
C VAL A 130 -19.13 4.75 19.75
N PRO A 131 -19.13 5.46 20.89
CA PRO A 131 -19.01 6.91 20.90
C PRO A 131 -17.59 7.34 20.50
N THR A 132 -17.51 8.36 19.66
CA THR A 132 -16.28 8.99 19.16
C THR A 132 -16.35 10.50 19.36
N ILE A 133 -15.28 11.25 19.01
CA ILE A 133 -15.23 12.71 19.22
C ILE A 133 -16.32 13.50 18.49
N PHE A 134 -16.90 12.94 17.42
CA PHE A 134 -18.01 13.54 16.66
C PHE A 134 -19.40 13.01 17.07
N SER A 135 -19.48 12.17 18.10
CA SER A 135 -20.76 11.71 18.63
C SER A 135 -21.50 12.83 19.38
N ASN A 136 -22.83 12.79 19.36
CA ASN A 136 -23.64 13.82 20.01
C ASN A 136 -23.43 13.80 21.54
N GLY A 137 -23.29 14.99 22.14
CA GLY A 137 -23.20 15.15 23.60
C GLY A 137 -21.82 14.89 24.20
N ILE A 138 -20.78 14.75 23.37
CA ILE A 138 -19.40 14.54 23.84
C ILE A 138 -18.75 15.86 24.26
N ASP A 139 -18.13 15.85 25.44
CA ASP A 139 -17.28 16.92 25.94
C ASP A 139 -15.84 16.74 25.41
N ILE A 140 -15.43 17.61 24.48
CA ILE A 140 -14.12 17.56 23.83
C ILE A 140 -12.97 17.66 24.84
N ILE A 141 -13.15 18.40 25.94
CA ILE A 141 -12.10 18.57 26.96
C ILE A 141 -11.88 17.24 27.69
N LYS A 142 -12.97 16.54 28.04
CA LYS A 142 -12.89 15.21 28.65
C LYS A 142 -12.33 14.17 27.68
N ALA A 143 -12.78 14.19 26.43
CA ALA A 143 -12.28 13.30 25.38
C ALA A 143 -10.77 13.49 25.16
N LYS A 144 -10.31 14.74 25.09
CA LYS A 144 -8.88 15.07 25.02
C LYS A 144 -8.10 14.48 26.20
N ASN A 145 -8.60 14.67 27.43
CA ASN A 145 -7.93 14.16 28.62
C ASN A 145 -7.85 12.63 28.59
N GLU A 146 -8.93 11.94 28.23
CA GLU A 146 -8.93 10.49 28.07
C GLU A 146 -7.89 10.04 27.02
N ILE A 147 -7.91 10.64 25.83
CA ILE A 147 -7.00 10.26 24.73
C ILE A 147 -5.52 10.48 25.10
N LEU A 148 -5.20 11.57 25.82
CA LEU A 148 -3.83 11.87 26.22
C LEU A 148 -3.34 11.05 27.42
N THR A 149 -4.24 10.61 28.30
CA THR A 149 -3.86 9.90 29.54
C THR A 149 -4.02 8.39 29.45
N SER A 150 -4.86 7.91 28.53
CA SER A 150 -5.15 6.48 28.39
C SER A 150 -3.93 5.72 27.88
N PRO A 151 -3.53 4.63 28.56
CA PRO A 151 -2.44 3.77 28.10
C PRO A 151 -2.76 3.06 26.78
N ILE A 152 -4.01 3.11 26.32
CA ILE A 152 -4.47 2.51 25.06
C ILE A 152 -4.21 3.44 23.87
N TYR A 153 -4.12 4.75 24.10
CA TYR A 153 -4.04 5.75 23.02
C TYR A 153 -2.71 6.53 23.01
N ARG A 154 -2.19 6.84 24.20
CA ARG A 154 -0.92 7.56 24.34
C ARG A 154 0.22 6.76 23.73
N ASP A 155 1.04 7.42 22.94
CA ASP A 155 2.20 6.88 22.21
C ASP A 155 1.85 5.82 21.14
N LEU A 156 0.56 5.61 20.86
CA LEU A 156 0.07 4.70 19.82
C LEU A 156 -0.67 5.43 18.69
N ILE A 157 -1.53 6.38 19.05
CA ILE A 157 -2.35 7.16 18.09
C ILE A 157 -2.07 8.66 18.22
N ILE A 158 -1.58 9.09 19.39
CA ILE A 158 -1.19 10.47 19.68
C ILE A 158 0.18 10.47 20.38
N SER A 159 1.02 11.44 20.03
CA SER A 159 2.29 11.65 20.70
C SER A 159 2.08 12.26 22.09
N ASN A 160 3.04 12.08 23.00
CA ASN A 160 2.96 12.59 24.37
C ASN A 160 2.86 14.13 24.47
N ASP A 161 3.27 14.85 23.42
CA ASP A 161 3.16 16.32 23.30
C ASP A 161 1.82 16.81 22.78
N GLY A 162 0.97 15.91 22.26
CA GLY A 162 -0.40 16.19 21.82
C GLY A 162 -0.52 16.61 20.36
#